data_AF-A0A963JS58-F1
#
_entry.id   AF-A0A963JS58-F1
#
_cell.length_a   1.000
_cell.length_b   1.000
_cell.length_c   1.000
_cell.angle_alpha   90.00
_cell.angle_beta   90.00
_cell.angle_gamma   90.00
#
_symmetry.space_group_name_H-M   'P 1'
#
loop_
_entity.id
_entity.type
_entity.pdbx_description
1 polymer ?
#
loop_
_entity_poly.entity_id
_entity_poly.type
_entity_poly.pdbx_seq_one_letter_code
_entity_poly.pdbx_strand_id
1 'polypeptide(L)'
;MSNKKEDLSAATVGIGRRRFINTAALAGLTVGVAACNDKPAASAAPAASAPTPVAHAASEVGKYEVAPGQLDEYYAFSSGGHSGNVRIYGLPSGRLFKNIPVFNTDCLVGWGITNESKKIIGTKPDGSLKYQTGDTHHVHPSYKDGTYDGRYIFVNDKIHGRLARIRLDTMETDKITELPLVQGFHGVFPDKRDPVDAAINHTTRVFCGGEF
;
A
#
# COMPACT_ATOMS: atom_id res chain seq x y z
N MET A 1 -42.00 10.57 13.16
CA MET A 1 -42.91 9.44 12.91
C MET A 1 -42.08 8.28 12.38
N SER A 2 -41.79 7.35 13.27
CA SER A 2 -41.24 6.03 12.96
C SER A 2 -42.25 5.23 12.16
N ASN A 3 -41.79 4.43 11.21
CA ASN A 3 -42.38 3.11 10.96
C ASN A 3 -41.35 2.21 10.26
N LYS A 4 -40.54 1.61 11.13
CA LYS A 4 -39.78 0.38 10.87
C LYS A 4 -40.79 -0.78 10.82
N LYS A 5 -40.77 -1.58 9.76
CA LYS A 5 -41.28 -2.95 9.78
C LYS A 5 -40.21 -3.86 9.19
N GLU A 6 -39.39 -4.39 10.10
CA GLU A 6 -38.71 -5.66 9.91
C GLU A 6 -39.73 -6.75 10.22
N ASP A 7 -39.83 -7.76 9.37
CA ASP A 7 -40.26 -9.08 9.81
C ASP A 7 -39.27 -10.11 9.24
N LEU A 8 -38.66 -10.83 10.17
CA LEU A 8 -37.62 -11.84 10.00
C LEU A 8 -38.29 -13.21 10.04
N SER A 9 -38.05 -14.09 9.06
CA SER A 9 -37.85 -15.53 9.30
C SER A 9 -37.67 -16.30 7.99
N ALA A 10 -36.41 -16.65 7.69
CA ALA A 10 -36.01 -17.95 7.14
C ALA A 10 -34.47 -18.04 7.12
N ALA A 11 -33.87 -18.23 8.30
CA ALA A 11 -32.58 -18.92 8.40
C ALA A 11 -32.89 -20.43 8.18
N THR A 12 -32.14 -21.28 7.50
CA THR A 12 -30.71 -21.51 7.49
C THR A 12 -30.45 -22.61 6.44
N VAL A 13 -29.56 -22.46 5.46
CA VAL A 13 -28.68 -23.57 5.00
C VAL A 13 -27.44 -22.92 4.38
N GLY A 14 -26.32 -23.01 5.09
CA GLY A 14 -25.03 -22.54 4.60
C GLY A 14 -24.60 -23.29 3.34
N ILE A 15 -24.39 -22.57 2.25
CA ILE A 15 -23.66 -23.07 1.10
C ILE A 15 -22.18 -23.08 1.47
N GLY A 16 -21.73 -24.23 1.96
CA GLY A 16 -20.36 -24.44 2.43
C GLY A 16 -19.34 -24.30 1.30
N ARG A 17 -18.20 -23.71 1.65
CA ARG A 17 -16.98 -23.47 0.85
C ARG A 17 -16.38 -24.69 0.11
N ARG A 18 -17.02 -25.87 0.16
CA ARG A 18 -16.55 -27.15 -0.41
C ARG A 18 -17.35 -27.63 -1.63
N ARG A 19 -18.46 -26.95 -2.00
CA ARG A 19 -19.22 -27.25 -3.23
C ARG A 19 -18.81 -26.41 -4.45
N PHE A 20 -17.98 -25.40 -4.25
CA PHE A 20 -17.53 -24.50 -5.32
C PHE A 20 -16.15 -24.88 -5.89
N ILE A 21 -15.37 -25.70 -5.18
CA ILE A 21 -14.06 -26.15 -5.66
C ILE A 21 -14.24 -27.51 -6.36
N ASN A 22 -14.44 -27.42 -7.68
CA ASN A 22 -13.82 -28.25 -8.72
C ASN A 22 -14.34 -29.63 -9.13
N THR A 23 -14.98 -30.45 -8.34
CA THR A 23 -14.73 -31.88 -8.62
C THR A 23 -15.95 -32.74 -8.35
N ALA A 24 -16.83 -32.98 -9.33
CA ALA A 24 -16.78 -34.30 -9.98
C ALA A 24 -17.45 -34.41 -11.37
N ALA A 25 -18.05 -33.35 -11.94
CA ALA A 25 -18.83 -33.52 -13.18
C ALA A 25 -18.04 -33.31 -14.48
N LEU A 26 -16.79 -32.85 -14.42
CA LEU A 26 -15.89 -32.79 -15.58
C LEU A 26 -14.93 -34.00 -15.66
N ALA A 27 -15.05 -34.95 -14.73
CA ALA A 27 -14.27 -36.18 -14.68
C ALA A 27 -15.15 -37.44 -14.82
N GLY A 28 -16.35 -37.31 -15.40
CA GLY A 28 -17.04 -38.41 -16.08
C GLY A 28 -16.41 -38.65 -17.45
N LEU A 29 -15.10 -38.87 -17.46
CA LEU A 29 -14.26 -39.21 -18.61
C LEU A 29 -14.50 -40.69 -18.97
N THR A 30 -15.77 -41.02 -19.21
CA THR A 30 -16.25 -42.33 -19.65
C THR A 30 -16.85 -42.11 -21.04
N VAL A 31 -16.30 -42.62 -22.13
CA VAL A 31 -15.98 -44.02 -22.37
C VAL A 31 -15.03 -44.13 -23.57
N GLY A 32 -13.94 -44.90 -23.41
CA GLY A 32 -13.48 -45.81 -24.46
C GLY A 32 -12.41 -45.34 -25.44
N VAL A 33 -11.15 -45.36 -25.01
CA VAL A 33 -10.07 -45.81 -25.91
C VAL A 33 -10.18 -47.34 -25.99
N ALA A 34 -10.84 -47.86 -27.03
CA ALA A 34 -10.66 -49.24 -27.49
C ALA A 34 -11.18 -49.45 -28.92
N ALA A 35 -10.24 -49.87 -29.78
CA ALA A 35 -10.41 -50.78 -30.92
C ALA A 35 -10.98 -50.27 -32.26
N CYS A 36 -10.14 -50.45 -33.27
CA CYS A 36 -10.25 -50.27 -34.72
C CYS A 36 -11.49 -50.89 -35.37
N ASN A 37 -12.07 -50.23 -36.39
CA ASN A 37 -12.40 -50.85 -37.68
C ASN A 37 -12.85 -49.82 -38.73
N ASP A 38 -12.38 -50.05 -39.97
CA ASP A 38 -12.75 -49.35 -41.20
C ASP A 38 -14.23 -49.53 -41.58
N LYS A 39 -15.00 -48.42 -41.66
CA LYS A 39 -16.04 -48.20 -42.69
C LYS A 39 -16.63 -46.76 -42.62
N PRO A 40 -17.08 -46.20 -43.75
CA PRO A 40 -17.24 -44.76 -43.92
C PRO A 40 -18.63 -44.23 -43.53
N ALA A 41 -18.62 -42.98 -43.10
CA ALA A 41 -19.65 -41.95 -43.14
C ALA A 41 -21.05 -42.26 -42.58
N ALA A 42 -21.32 -41.72 -41.39
CA ALA A 42 -22.64 -41.21 -41.03
C ALA A 42 -22.52 -39.69 -40.79
N SER A 43 -23.46 -38.96 -41.39
CA SER A 43 -23.54 -37.50 -41.49
C SER A 43 -23.41 -36.77 -40.14
N ALA A 44 -22.53 -35.77 -40.10
CA ALA A 44 -22.40 -34.85 -38.97
C ALA A 44 -23.69 -34.04 -38.77
N ALA A 45 -24.23 -34.06 -37.55
CA ALA A 45 -25.28 -33.15 -37.12
C ALA A 45 -24.74 -31.70 -37.09
N PRO A 46 -25.57 -30.68 -37.41
CA PRO A 46 -25.10 -29.30 -37.42
C PRO A 46 -24.66 -28.88 -36.01
N ALA A 47 -23.44 -28.34 -35.92
CA ALA A 47 -22.90 -27.80 -34.69
C ALA A 47 -23.82 -26.69 -34.16
N ALA A 48 -24.24 -26.81 -32.90
CA ALA A 48 -24.97 -25.76 -32.21
C ALA A 48 -24.12 -24.48 -32.24
N SER A 49 -24.72 -23.38 -32.70
CA SER A 49 -24.12 -22.05 -32.72
C SER A 49 -23.56 -21.71 -31.33
N ALA A 50 -22.27 -21.40 -31.27
CA ALA A 50 -21.62 -20.93 -30.05
C ALA A 50 -22.40 -19.73 -29.49
N PRO A 51 -22.63 -19.66 -28.16
CA PRO A 51 -23.28 -18.51 -27.56
C PRO A 51 -22.44 -17.27 -27.87
N THR A 52 -23.08 -16.26 -28.45
CA THR A 52 -22.50 -14.93 -28.63
C THR A 52 -22.04 -14.41 -27.26
N PRO A 53 -20.79 -13.96 -27.10
CA PRO A 53 -20.38 -13.36 -25.85
C PRO A 53 -21.23 -12.12 -25.62
N VAL A 54 -22.09 -12.18 -24.62
CA VAL A 54 -22.83 -11.01 -24.14
C VAL A 54 -21.76 -10.04 -23.65
N ALA A 55 -21.64 -8.89 -24.32
CA ALA A 55 -20.77 -7.82 -23.85
C ALA A 55 -21.25 -7.43 -22.45
N HIS A 56 -20.51 -7.86 -21.42
CA HIS A 56 -20.69 -7.32 -20.08
C HIS A 56 -20.44 -5.82 -20.22
N ALA A 57 -21.47 -5.02 -19.95
CA ALA A 57 -21.32 -3.58 -19.79
C ALA A 57 -20.13 -3.35 -18.86
N ALA A 58 -19.13 -2.59 -19.31
CA ALA A 58 -17.92 -2.31 -18.55
C ALA A 58 -18.33 -1.78 -17.18
N SER A 59 -18.19 -2.60 -16.15
CA SER A 59 -18.47 -2.16 -14.79
C SER A 59 -17.39 -1.15 -14.42
N GLU A 60 -17.78 -0.07 -13.73
CA GLU A 60 -16.84 0.92 -13.16
C GLU A 60 -15.76 0.29 -12.26
N VAL A 61 -15.95 -0.99 -11.88
CA VAL A 61 -14.99 -1.83 -11.14
C VAL A 61 -13.66 -1.99 -11.89
N GLY A 62 -13.65 -2.02 -13.22
CA GLY A 62 -12.43 -2.20 -14.03
C GLY A 62 -11.62 -0.92 -14.26
N LYS A 63 -12.16 0.26 -13.97
CA LYS A 63 -11.54 1.55 -14.35
C LYS A 63 -10.19 1.79 -13.67
N TYR A 64 -10.05 1.32 -12.44
CA TYR A 64 -8.83 1.45 -11.63
C TYR A 64 -8.06 0.13 -11.54
N GLU A 65 -8.47 -0.88 -12.31
CA GLU A 65 -7.80 -2.17 -12.34
C GLU A 65 -6.46 -2.07 -13.07
N VAL A 66 -5.41 -2.54 -12.41
CA VAL A 66 -4.08 -2.69 -12.99
C VAL A 66 -3.77 -4.17 -13.08
N ALA A 67 -3.91 -4.72 -14.29
CA ALA A 67 -3.77 -6.15 -14.57
C ALA A 67 -2.38 -6.71 -14.19
N PRO A 68 -2.26 -8.02 -13.94
CA PRO A 68 -0.96 -8.65 -13.69
C PRO A 68 0.06 -8.34 -14.80
N GLY A 69 1.28 -7.98 -14.40
CA GLY A 69 2.33 -7.57 -15.33
C GLY A 69 2.28 -6.09 -15.76
N GLN A 70 1.24 -5.35 -15.40
CA GLN A 70 1.17 -3.90 -15.62
C GLN A 70 1.61 -3.12 -14.38
N LEU A 71 2.09 -1.88 -14.60
CA LEU A 71 2.55 -0.98 -13.56
C LEU A 71 1.48 0.05 -13.20
N ASP A 72 1.51 0.49 -11.94
CA ASP A 72 0.81 1.70 -11.52
C ASP A 72 1.50 2.95 -12.10
N GLU A 73 0.72 4.00 -12.32
CA GLU A 73 1.20 5.24 -12.94
C GLU A 73 1.86 6.18 -11.91
N TYR A 74 1.38 6.16 -10.66
CA TYR A 74 1.90 7.03 -9.60
C TYR A 74 2.26 6.23 -8.34
N TYR A 75 3.25 6.75 -7.61
CA TYR A 75 3.50 6.38 -6.22
C TYR A 75 2.79 7.35 -5.29
N ALA A 76 2.03 6.82 -4.33
CA ALA A 76 1.45 7.59 -3.24
C ALA A 76 2.15 7.24 -1.92
N PHE A 77 2.82 8.23 -1.35
CA PHE A 77 3.42 8.11 -0.02
C PHE A 77 2.42 8.54 1.04
N SER A 78 2.17 7.66 2.00
CA SER A 78 1.15 7.85 3.02
C SER A 78 1.73 7.66 4.39
N SER A 79 1.23 8.46 5.33
CA SER A 79 1.50 8.29 6.75
C SER A 79 0.95 6.95 7.25
N GLY A 80 1.68 6.30 8.15
CA GLY A 80 1.20 5.16 8.92
C GLY A 80 0.40 5.54 10.17
N GLY A 81 0.26 6.83 10.49
CA GLY A 81 -0.27 7.30 11.77
C GLY A 81 0.48 6.71 12.96
N HIS A 82 -0.29 6.25 13.94
CA HIS A 82 0.15 5.54 15.14
C HIS A 82 0.98 4.26 14.88
N SER A 83 1.04 3.76 13.64
CA SER A 83 1.96 2.66 13.31
C SER A 83 3.41 3.11 13.14
N GLY A 84 3.69 4.42 13.11
CA GLY A 84 5.04 4.97 13.13
C GLY A 84 5.86 4.73 11.85
N ASN A 85 5.25 4.25 10.77
CA ASN A 85 5.90 3.96 9.49
C ASN A 85 5.40 4.87 8.37
N VAL A 86 6.04 4.80 7.21
CA VAL A 86 5.56 5.42 5.96
C VAL A 86 5.24 4.33 4.94
N ARG A 87 4.14 4.48 4.22
CA ARG A 87 3.62 3.47 3.29
C ARG A 87 3.72 3.97 1.86
N ILE A 88 4.11 3.09 0.95
CA ILE A 88 4.13 3.36 -0.49
C ILE A 88 2.99 2.58 -1.13
N TYR A 89 2.06 3.29 -1.76
CA TYR A 89 0.99 2.71 -2.56
C TYR A 89 1.24 2.96 -4.05
N GLY A 90 0.78 2.04 -4.91
CA GLY A 90 0.61 2.29 -6.34
C GLY A 90 -0.78 2.86 -6.63
N LEU A 91 -0.86 3.87 -7.49
CA LEU A 91 -2.13 4.39 -8.01
C LEU A 91 -2.21 4.17 -9.54
N PRO A 92 -3.38 3.77 -10.07
CA PRO A 92 -4.69 3.79 -9.39
C PRO A 92 -5.06 2.51 -8.62
N SER A 93 -4.23 1.47 -8.62
CA SER A 93 -4.61 0.17 -8.06
C SER A 93 -4.86 0.16 -6.54
N GLY A 94 -4.31 1.13 -5.81
CA GLY A 94 -4.38 1.22 -4.35
C GLY A 94 -3.57 0.14 -3.61
N ARG A 95 -2.75 -0.64 -4.33
CA ARG A 95 -1.95 -1.72 -3.74
C ARG A 95 -0.79 -1.16 -2.92
N LEU A 96 -0.58 -1.73 -1.74
CA LEU A 96 0.59 -1.41 -0.90
C LEU A 96 1.83 -2.11 -1.46
N PHE A 97 2.86 -1.34 -1.81
CA PHE A 97 4.13 -1.85 -2.33
C PHE A 97 5.19 -2.05 -1.26
N LYS A 98 5.31 -1.10 -0.31
CA LYS A 98 6.33 -1.16 0.74
C LYS A 98 5.87 -0.42 1.99
N ASN A 99 6.22 -0.98 3.15
CA ASN A 99 6.26 -0.24 4.41
C ASN A 99 7.72 0.15 4.66
N ILE A 100 7.99 1.46 4.77
CA ILE A 100 9.28 2.00 5.17
C ILE A 100 9.22 2.18 6.69
N PRO A 101 9.99 1.42 7.48
CA PRO A 101 10.02 1.60 8.92
C PRO A 101 10.74 2.90 9.26
N VAL A 102 10.18 3.68 10.20
CA VAL A 102 10.70 5.01 10.56
C VAL A 102 10.85 5.11 12.08
N PHE A 103 9.73 5.25 12.79
CA PHE A 103 9.69 5.43 14.24
C PHE A 103 9.24 4.17 14.99
N ASN A 104 8.69 3.19 14.28
CA ASN A 104 8.35 1.88 14.82
C ASN A 104 9.58 0.96 14.90
N THR A 105 9.47 -0.13 15.66
CA THR A 105 10.35 -1.29 15.47
C THR A 105 9.74 -2.19 14.39
N ASP A 106 10.53 -2.70 13.46
CA ASP A 106 10.07 -3.59 12.39
C ASP A 106 10.81 -4.93 12.42
N CYS A 107 10.04 -6.00 12.59
CA CYS A 107 10.57 -7.35 12.70
C CYS A 107 10.90 -7.97 11.34
N LEU A 108 10.38 -7.43 10.23
CA LEU A 108 10.63 -7.96 8.89
C LEU A 108 12.06 -7.65 8.44
N VAL A 109 12.51 -6.40 8.61
CA VAL A 109 13.87 -5.97 8.22
C VAL A 109 14.80 -5.70 9.39
N GLY A 110 14.34 -5.88 10.63
CA GLY A 110 15.14 -5.69 11.85
C GLY A 110 15.37 -4.22 12.23
N TRP A 111 14.59 -3.28 11.68
CA TRP A 111 14.69 -1.86 12.03
C TRP A 111 14.31 -1.64 13.51
N GLY A 112 15.18 -0.96 14.27
CA GLY A 112 15.12 -0.84 15.73
C GLY A 112 15.91 -1.92 16.47
N ILE A 113 16.38 -2.97 15.78
CA ILE A 113 17.14 -4.08 16.36
C ILE A 113 18.60 -4.04 15.89
N THR A 114 18.82 -3.82 14.59
CA THR A 114 20.17 -3.72 13.99
C THR A 114 20.96 -2.52 14.53
N ASN A 115 22.29 -2.62 14.50
CA ASN A 115 23.16 -1.54 15.00
C ASN A 115 23.01 -0.27 14.15
N GLU A 116 22.81 -0.44 12.84
CA GLU A 116 22.64 0.63 11.87
C GLU A 116 21.37 1.43 12.15
N SER A 117 20.24 0.73 12.35
CA SER A 117 18.96 1.40 12.66
C SER A 117 18.94 2.01 14.07
N LYS A 118 19.53 1.34 15.06
CA LYS A 118 19.73 1.91 16.41
C LYS A 118 20.53 3.20 16.38
N LYS A 119 21.55 3.29 15.53
CA LYS A 119 22.34 4.51 15.34
C LYS A 119 21.52 5.66 14.75
N ILE A 120 20.50 5.35 13.93
CA ILE A 120 19.61 6.36 13.33
C ILE A 120 18.51 6.79 14.33
N ILE A 121 17.86 5.84 15.01
CA ILE A 121 16.77 6.11 15.96
C ILE A 121 17.29 6.74 17.26
N GLY A 122 18.50 6.34 17.68
CA GLY A 122 19.11 6.68 18.95
C GLY A 122 18.90 5.61 20.02
N THR A 123 19.85 5.55 20.94
CA THR A 123 19.86 4.63 22.09
C THR A 123 19.93 5.40 23.42
N LYS A 124 19.52 4.74 24.50
CA LYS A 124 19.78 5.18 25.87
C LYS A 124 21.25 4.89 26.24
N PRO A 125 21.75 5.41 27.39
CA PRO A 125 23.13 5.15 27.83
C PRO A 125 23.47 3.66 28.02
N ASP A 126 22.48 2.82 28.31
CA ASP A 126 22.64 1.36 28.44
C ASP A 126 22.66 0.61 27.09
N GLY A 127 22.58 1.33 25.97
CA GLY A 127 22.55 0.76 24.62
C GLY A 127 21.20 0.24 24.16
N SER A 128 20.16 0.28 25.00
CA SER A 128 18.80 -0.06 24.59
C SER A 128 18.20 1.02 23.67
N LEU A 129 17.27 0.62 22.80
CA LEU A 129 16.63 1.54 21.85
C LEU A 129 15.88 2.65 22.60
N LYS A 130 16.09 3.91 22.20
CA LYS A 130 15.50 5.06 22.91
C LYS A 130 13.98 5.12 22.77
N TYR A 131 13.48 4.86 21.55
CA TYR A 131 12.05 4.88 21.22
C TYR A 131 11.67 3.63 20.44
N GLN A 132 10.53 3.05 20.78
CA GLN A 132 9.98 1.86 20.10
C GLN A 132 8.67 2.14 19.36
N THR A 133 8.11 3.32 19.57
CA THR A 133 6.84 3.79 19.01
C THR A 133 7.03 5.15 18.35
N GLY A 134 6.04 5.54 17.55
CA GLY A 134 5.93 6.88 16.98
C GLY A 134 4.61 7.07 16.28
N ASP A 135 4.35 8.31 15.89
CA ASP A 135 3.11 8.71 15.24
C ASP A 135 3.42 9.63 14.05
N THR A 136 3.48 9.02 12.87
CA THR A 136 3.69 9.76 11.62
C THR A 136 2.43 10.56 11.28
N HIS A 137 2.52 11.85 10.93
CA HIS A 137 1.33 12.60 10.50
C HIS A 137 1.42 13.07 9.06
N HIS A 138 2.35 13.99 8.75
CA HIS A 138 2.47 14.58 7.43
C HIS A 138 3.72 14.07 6.73
N VAL A 139 3.55 13.66 5.47
CA VAL A 139 4.59 13.07 4.64
C VAL A 139 4.77 13.96 3.42
N HIS A 140 5.93 14.59 3.29
CA HIS A 140 6.18 15.55 2.21
C HIS A 140 7.50 15.27 1.49
N PRO A 141 7.49 15.16 0.15
CA PRO A 141 8.72 15.06 -0.63
C PRO A 141 9.46 16.40 -0.70
N SER A 142 10.76 16.33 -1.01
CA SER A 142 11.57 17.49 -1.37
C SER A 142 11.23 18.04 -2.77
N TYR A 143 11.53 19.32 -2.96
CA TYR A 143 11.23 20.07 -4.17
C TYR A 143 12.48 20.61 -4.84
N LYS A 144 12.38 20.78 -6.16
CA LYS A 144 13.23 21.61 -7.00
C LYS A 144 12.35 22.26 -8.06
N ASP A 145 12.54 23.56 -8.29
CA ASP A 145 11.76 24.32 -9.27
C ASP A 145 10.23 24.20 -9.06
N GLY A 146 9.79 24.10 -7.79
CA GLY A 146 8.37 23.99 -7.43
C GLY A 146 7.74 22.62 -7.66
N THR A 147 8.47 21.63 -8.20
CA THR A 147 8.01 20.25 -8.39
C THR A 147 8.80 19.28 -7.51
N TYR A 148 8.28 18.06 -7.31
CA TYR A 148 8.97 17.04 -6.55
C TYR A 148 10.25 16.59 -7.27
N ASP A 149 11.37 16.55 -6.54
CA ASP A 149 12.68 16.23 -7.11
C ASP A 149 13.12 14.78 -6.91
N GLY A 150 12.31 13.98 -6.21
CA GLY A 150 12.55 12.56 -6.01
C GLY A 150 13.75 12.23 -5.12
N ARG A 151 14.28 13.18 -4.32
CA ARG A 151 15.46 12.93 -3.46
C ARG A 151 15.08 12.42 -2.07
N TYR A 152 14.19 13.13 -1.39
CA TYR A 152 13.87 12.88 0.01
C TYR A 152 12.37 12.96 0.28
N ILE A 153 11.98 12.31 1.38
CA ILE A 153 10.72 12.55 2.08
C ILE A 153 11.03 12.97 3.51
N PHE A 154 10.25 13.92 4.02
CA PHE A 154 10.24 14.33 5.41
C PHE A 154 8.94 13.90 6.08
N VAL A 155 9.05 13.38 7.31
CA VAL A 155 7.90 12.95 8.11
C VAL A 155 8.14 13.23 9.59
N ASN A 156 7.12 13.76 10.27
CA ASN A 156 7.17 14.09 11.69
C ASN A 156 6.81 12.89 12.58
N ASP A 157 7.31 12.88 13.81
CA ASP A 157 6.80 12.08 14.92
C ASP A 157 6.12 12.98 15.94
N LYS A 158 4.80 12.89 16.02
CA LYS A 158 4.00 13.77 16.86
C LYS A 158 4.25 13.60 18.34
N ILE A 159 4.38 12.36 18.79
CA ILE A 159 4.37 12.02 20.22
C ILE A 159 5.73 12.16 20.90
N HIS A 160 6.83 12.21 20.13
CA HIS A 160 8.18 12.40 20.68
C HIS A 160 8.95 13.60 20.10
N GLY A 161 8.32 14.45 19.29
CA GLY A 161 8.95 15.66 18.77
C GLY A 161 10.18 15.38 17.89
N ARG A 162 10.06 14.46 16.94
CA ARG A 162 11.17 14.06 16.05
C ARG A 162 10.83 14.33 14.59
N LEU A 163 11.85 14.60 13.78
CA LEU A 163 11.75 14.68 12.32
C LEU A 163 12.60 13.59 11.70
N ALA A 164 12.01 12.79 10.81
CA ALA A 164 12.74 11.83 10.01
C ALA A 164 12.91 12.30 8.57
N ARG A 165 14.03 11.90 7.97
CA ARG A 165 14.28 11.96 6.54
C ARG A 165 14.36 10.55 5.97
N ILE A 166 13.65 10.33 4.88
CA ILE A 166 13.68 9.11 4.08
C ILE A 166 14.37 9.44 2.75
N ARG A 167 15.30 8.58 2.36
CA ARG A 167 15.94 8.62 1.04
C ARG A 167 15.11 7.85 0.03
N LEU A 168 14.77 8.50 -1.09
CA LEU A 168 13.92 7.89 -2.13
C LEU A 168 14.67 6.95 -3.08
N ASP A 169 16.00 7.06 -3.16
CA ASP A 169 16.82 6.14 -3.97
C ASP A 169 16.92 4.73 -3.36
N THR A 170 16.75 4.61 -2.04
CA THR A 170 16.81 3.35 -1.28
C THR A 170 15.49 3.00 -0.61
N MET A 171 14.55 3.95 -0.52
CA MET A 171 13.29 3.84 0.22
C MET A 171 13.53 3.43 1.68
N GLU A 172 14.45 4.12 2.34
CA GLU A 172 14.91 3.87 3.71
C GLU A 172 15.06 5.18 4.50
N THR A 173 14.76 5.12 5.80
CA THR A 173 15.04 6.23 6.71
C THR A 173 16.54 6.33 6.96
N ASP A 174 17.12 7.49 6.69
CA ASP A 174 18.57 7.70 6.82
C ASP A 174 18.95 8.59 8.01
N LYS A 175 18.01 9.43 8.46
CA LYS A 175 18.20 10.36 9.58
C LYS A 175 16.92 10.53 10.39
N ILE A 176 17.08 10.62 11.70
CA ILE A 176 16.06 11.09 12.65
C ILE A 176 16.72 12.13 13.55
N THR A 177 16.07 13.27 13.70
CA THR A 177 16.51 14.36 14.57
C THR A 177 15.44 14.62 15.61
N GLU A 178 15.82 14.64 16.88
CA GLU A 178 14.97 15.10 17.97
C GLU A 178 14.98 16.64 18.01
N LEU A 179 13.79 17.23 18.00
CA LEU A 179 13.63 18.67 18.00
C LEU A 179 13.57 19.16 19.46
N PRO A 180 14.48 20.06 19.88
CA PRO A 180 14.39 20.62 21.21
C PRO A 180 13.20 21.57 21.31
N LEU A 181 12.63 21.69 22.51
CA LEU A 181 11.59 22.68 22.85
C LEU A 181 10.28 22.56 22.05
N VAL A 182 9.99 21.41 21.46
CA VAL A 182 8.73 21.14 20.74
C VAL A 182 7.97 20.02 21.44
N GLN A 183 6.68 20.24 21.69
CA GLN A 183 5.74 19.23 22.13
C GLN A 183 4.56 19.13 21.15
N GLY A 184 4.05 17.92 20.92
CA GLY A 184 2.95 17.70 19.96
C GLY A 184 3.31 18.15 18.55
N PHE A 185 4.47 17.73 18.03
CA PHE A 185 4.92 18.15 16.71
C PHE A 185 3.94 17.67 15.61
N HIS A 186 3.12 18.57 15.07
CA HIS A 186 2.07 18.18 14.12
C HIS A 186 2.44 18.59 12.69
N GLY A 187 2.16 19.83 12.28
CA GLY A 187 2.35 20.26 10.89
C GLY A 187 3.83 20.25 10.49
N VAL A 188 4.16 19.58 9.39
CA VAL A 188 5.50 19.61 8.79
C VAL A 188 5.43 19.92 7.31
N PHE A 189 6.23 20.88 6.84
CA PHE A 189 6.28 21.26 5.42
C PHE A 189 7.71 21.62 5.02
N PRO A 190 8.29 20.96 4.00
CA PRO A 190 9.49 21.46 3.35
C PRO A 190 9.16 22.68 2.49
N ASP A 191 10.11 23.59 2.39
CA ASP A 191 10.00 24.72 1.46
C ASP A 191 10.15 24.26 0.00
N LYS A 192 9.42 24.93 -0.90
CA LYS A 192 9.50 24.69 -2.35
C LYS A 192 10.64 25.47 -3.02
N ARG A 193 11.03 26.57 -2.38
CA ARG A 193 12.08 27.52 -2.72
C ARG A 193 12.52 28.15 -1.42
N ASP A 194 13.80 28.47 -1.29
CA ASP A 194 14.32 29.08 -0.07
C ASP A 194 13.57 30.39 0.25
N PRO A 195 13.00 30.53 1.47
CA PRO A 195 12.21 31.69 1.86
C PRO A 195 13.03 32.97 2.07
N VAL A 196 14.37 32.90 2.11
CA VAL A 196 15.27 34.04 2.34
C VAL A 196 16.01 34.42 1.06
N ASP A 197 16.52 33.43 0.31
CA ASP A 197 17.21 33.65 -0.97
C ASP A 197 16.43 33.03 -2.13
N ALA A 198 15.68 33.86 -2.85
CA ALA A 198 14.88 33.40 -3.98
C ALA A 198 15.70 32.78 -5.13
N ALA A 199 17.02 33.00 -5.20
CA ALA A 199 17.88 32.34 -6.19
C ALA A 199 18.02 30.84 -5.93
N ILE A 200 17.82 30.38 -4.68
CA ILE A 200 17.91 28.98 -4.31
C ILE A 200 16.55 28.29 -4.53
N ASN A 201 16.42 27.62 -5.68
CA ASN A 201 15.16 27.02 -6.13
C ASN A 201 15.03 25.52 -5.82
N HIS A 202 15.35 25.12 -4.60
CA HIS A 202 15.14 23.76 -4.09
C HIS A 202 14.88 23.79 -2.58
N THR A 203 14.40 22.68 -2.03
CA THR A 203 14.18 22.55 -0.58
C THR A 203 15.49 22.74 0.18
N THR A 204 15.53 23.74 1.06
CA THR A 204 16.64 24.00 1.99
C THR A 204 16.22 23.89 3.45
N ARG A 205 14.91 24.00 3.75
CA ARG A 205 14.36 24.02 5.10
C ARG A 205 13.14 23.12 5.24
N VAL A 206 12.94 22.63 6.46
CA VAL A 206 11.73 21.90 6.85
C VAL A 206 11.13 22.62 8.05
N PHE A 207 9.93 23.18 7.87
CA PHE A 207 9.21 23.86 8.92
C PHE A 207 8.53 22.84 9.84
N CYS A 208 8.77 22.96 11.13
CA CYS A 208 8.28 22.04 12.16
C CYS A 208 7.35 22.79 13.11
N GLY A 209 6.04 22.57 13.01
CA GLY A 209 5.03 23.25 13.81
C GLY A 209 4.65 22.48 15.08
N GLY A 210 4.76 23.14 16.25
CA GLY A 210 4.19 22.64 17.50
C GLY A 210 2.66 22.79 17.55
N GLU A 211 1.99 21.91 18.29
CA GLU A 211 0.52 21.94 18.47
C GLU A 211 0.10 22.32 19.91
N PHE A 212 1.03 22.30 20.88
CA PHE A 212 0.79 22.64 22.29
C PHE A 212 1.92 23.46 22.90
#